data_AF-A0A172XYS3-F1
#
_entry.id   AF-A0A172XYS3-F1
#
_cell.length_a   1.000
_cell.length_b   1.000
_cell.length_c   1.000
_cell.angle_alpha   90.00
_cell.angle_beta   90.00
_cell.angle_gamma   90.00
#
_symmetry.space_group_name_H-M   'P 1'
#
loop_
_entity.id
_entity.type
_entity.pdbx_description
1 polymer ?
#
loop_
_entity_poly.entity_id
_entity_poly.type
_entity_poly.pdbx_seq_one_letter_code
_entity_poly.pdbx_strand_id
1 'polypeptide(L)'
;MIFAIYDFTPFKSELPEFNLKLLLNIEDLNNTIFNEVFNILKPNQQEQYIIFKDSEKAKKYREDRNVKLPYIDFNNLPEIFDDILLEKIMLYQKDGETRRAIDDSLSEQHKGQIARFESKIFEEEKAKRRALMTDEEKRREKEWWDKYDADPTPRFMGNVGEPDTVTSYIIKYGVNPLTREPETIESFNEKYTIDPQTGDPVPKEKNE
;
A
#
# COMPACT_ATOMS: atom_id res chain seq x y z
N MET A 1 4.26 -14.38 5.27
CA MET A 1 4.60 -14.89 3.94
C MET A 1 3.36 -14.72 3.07
N ILE A 2 3.33 -13.67 2.26
CA ILE A 2 2.23 -13.43 1.30
C ILE A 2 2.75 -13.99 -0.02
N PHE A 3 2.34 -15.21 -0.37
CA PHE A 3 2.60 -15.75 -1.69
C PHE A 3 1.60 -15.11 -2.67
N ALA A 4 2.06 -14.66 -3.83
CA ALA A 4 1.18 -14.17 -4.89
C ALA A 4 0.14 -15.22 -5.29
N ILE A 5 0.45 -16.51 -5.10
CA ILE A 5 -0.51 -17.64 -5.21
C ILE A 5 -1.81 -17.40 -4.43
N TYR A 6 -1.75 -16.84 -3.23
CA TYR A 6 -2.95 -16.62 -2.42
C TYR A 6 -3.88 -15.58 -3.04
N ASP A 7 -3.35 -14.65 -3.84
CA ASP A 7 -4.18 -13.68 -4.54
C ASP A 7 -5.06 -14.33 -5.61
N PHE A 8 -4.75 -15.55 -6.08
CA PHE A 8 -5.53 -16.25 -7.10
C PHE A 8 -6.53 -17.27 -6.54
N THR A 9 -6.43 -17.61 -5.25
CA THR A 9 -7.31 -18.60 -4.60
C THR A 9 -8.73 -18.15 -4.17
N PRO A 10 -9.10 -16.85 -4.04
CA PRO A 10 -10.45 -16.51 -3.56
C PRO A 10 -11.54 -16.45 -4.65
N PHE A 11 -11.19 -16.54 -5.94
CA PHE A 11 -12.14 -16.24 -7.02
C PHE A 11 -12.85 -17.48 -7.58
N LYS A 12 -14.19 -17.47 -7.51
CA LYS A 12 -15.01 -18.61 -7.93
C LYS A 12 -15.13 -18.76 -9.45
N SER A 13 -15.04 -17.68 -10.23
CA SER A 13 -15.29 -17.73 -11.68
C SER A 13 -14.37 -16.83 -12.50
N GLU A 14 -14.22 -15.55 -12.16
CA GLU A 14 -13.47 -14.58 -12.98
C GLU A 14 -12.23 -14.05 -12.27
N LEU A 15 -11.19 -13.74 -13.04
CA LEU A 15 -10.02 -13.02 -12.55
C LEU A 15 -10.26 -11.50 -12.64
N PRO A 16 -10.20 -10.76 -11.51
CA PRO A 16 -10.20 -9.31 -11.54
C PRO A 16 -9.03 -8.77 -12.37
N GLU A 17 -9.17 -7.54 -12.87
CA GLU A 17 -8.10 -6.87 -13.64
C GLU A 17 -6.77 -6.83 -12.88
N PHE A 18 -6.82 -6.59 -11.57
CA PHE A 18 -5.65 -6.63 -10.70
C PHE A 18 -4.89 -7.96 -10.82
N ASN A 19 -5.62 -9.08 -10.75
CA ASN A 19 -5.05 -10.43 -10.83
C ASN A 19 -4.51 -10.75 -12.23
N LEU A 20 -5.19 -10.27 -13.27
CA LEU A 20 -4.71 -10.41 -14.65
C LEU A 20 -3.37 -9.68 -14.83
N LYS A 21 -3.24 -8.46 -14.31
CA LYS A 21 -1.98 -7.69 -14.30
C LYS A 21 -0.91 -8.32 -13.41
N LEU A 22 -1.28 -8.82 -12.24
CA LEU A 22 -0.38 -9.54 -11.35
C LEU A 22 0.22 -10.76 -12.05
N LEU A 23 -0.62 -11.60 -12.67
CA LEU A 23 -0.15 -12.78 -13.41
C LEU A 23 0.73 -12.41 -14.60
N LEU A 24 0.38 -11.31 -15.29
CA LEU A 24 1.19 -10.74 -16.36
C LEU A 24 2.58 -10.32 -15.88
N ASN A 25 2.68 -9.70 -14.70
CA ASN A 25 3.95 -9.31 -14.11
C ASN A 25 4.76 -10.53 -13.64
N ILE A 26 4.11 -11.54 -13.04
CA ILE A 26 4.75 -12.79 -12.66
C ILE A 26 5.37 -13.46 -13.89
N GLU A 27 4.66 -13.49 -15.02
CA GLU A 27 5.19 -14.00 -16.30
C GLU A 27 6.33 -13.14 -16.84
N ASP A 28 6.09 -11.83 -17.04
CA ASP A 28 7.03 -10.93 -17.69
C ASP A 28 8.33 -10.72 -16.90
N LEU A 29 8.28 -10.82 -15.56
CA LEU A 29 9.45 -10.72 -14.68
C LEU A 29 10.13 -12.07 -14.46
N ASN A 30 9.74 -13.10 -15.23
CA ASN A 30 10.27 -14.46 -15.20
C ASN A 30 10.24 -15.10 -13.81
N ASN A 31 9.22 -14.79 -12.99
CA ASN A 31 9.12 -15.37 -11.66
C ASN A 31 8.82 -16.88 -11.78
N THR A 32 9.60 -17.69 -11.05
CA THR A 32 9.52 -19.16 -11.07
C THR A 32 8.15 -19.72 -10.70
N ILE A 33 7.32 -18.95 -9.98
CA ILE A 33 5.98 -19.39 -9.58
C ILE A 33 4.95 -19.32 -10.71
N PHE A 34 5.26 -18.74 -11.88
CA PHE A 34 4.28 -18.52 -12.95
C PHE A 34 3.48 -19.79 -13.28
N ASN A 35 4.18 -20.90 -13.52
CA ASN A 35 3.54 -22.17 -13.85
C ASN A 35 2.67 -22.69 -12.70
N GLU A 36 3.10 -22.51 -11.46
CA GLU A 36 2.33 -22.91 -10.28
C GLU A 36 1.03 -22.12 -10.18
N VAL A 37 1.12 -20.78 -10.29
CA VAL A 37 -0.05 -19.89 -10.29
C VAL A 37 -0.98 -20.21 -11.47
N PHE A 38 -0.44 -20.37 -12.68
CA PHE A 38 -1.25 -20.63 -13.86
C PHE A 38 -1.98 -21.98 -13.77
N ASN A 39 -1.36 -23.01 -13.18
CA ASN A 39 -1.93 -24.34 -13.07
C ASN A 39 -3.01 -24.47 -11.98
N ILE A 40 -3.02 -23.61 -10.96
CA ILE A 40 -4.11 -23.59 -9.96
C ILE A 40 -5.38 -22.89 -10.47
N LEU A 41 -5.27 -22.11 -11.55
CA LEU A 41 -6.42 -21.45 -12.17
C LEU A 41 -7.35 -22.46 -12.82
N LYS A 42 -8.66 -22.15 -12.80
CA LYS A 42 -9.64 -22.90 -13.58
C LYS A 42 -9.42 -22.66 -15.08
N PRO A 43 -9.83 -23.59 -15.97
CA PRO A 43 -9.65 -23.43 -17.41
C PRO A 43 -10.20 -22.11 -17.98
N ASN A 44 -11.35 -21.66 -17.48
CA ASN A 44 -11.95 -20.39 -17.91
C ASN A 44 -11.15 -19.17 -17.43
N GLN A 45 -10.47 -19.25 -16.28
CA GLN A 45 -9.58 -18.19 -15.79
C GLN A 45 -8.26 -18.16 -16.56
N GLN A 46 -7.74 -19.33 -16.94
CA GLN A 46 -6.59 -19.44 -17.85
C GLN A 46 -6.91 -18.80 -19.21
N GLU A 47 -8.08 -19.08 -19.77
CA GLU A 47 -8.55 -18.46 -21.02
C GLU A 47 -8.69 -16.94 -20.89
N GLN A 48 -9.26 -16.44 -19.79
CA GLN A 48 -9.31 -15.00 -19.50
C GLN A 48 -7.91 -14.38 -19.49
N TYR A 49 -6.93 -15.04 -18.88
CA TYR A 49 -5.56 -14.58 -18.87
C TYR A 49 -4.94 -14.54 -20.27
N ILE A 50 -5.10 -15.61 -21.06
CA ILE A 50 -4.56 -15.69 -22.43
C ILE A 50 -5.15 -14.55 -23.29
N ILE A 51 -6.46 -14.34 -23.24
CA ILE A 51 -7.13 -13.26 -23.97
C ILE A 51 -6.63 -11.89 -23.50
N PHE A 52 -6.52 -11.69 -22.17
CA PHE A 52 -6.03 -10.44 -21.60
C PHE A 52 -4.59 -10.15 -22.04
N LYS A 53 -3.69 -11.13 -21.97
CA LYS A 53 -2.26 -11.01 -22.28
C LYS A 53 -2.00 -10.46 -23.69
N ASP A 54 -2.84 -10.86 -24.65
CA ASP A 54 -2.74 -10.46 -26.06
C ASP A 54 -3.54 -9.17 -26.37
N SER A 55 -4.31 -8.67 -25.42
CA SER A 55 -5.13 -7.47 -25.59
C SER A 55 -4.31 -6.18 -25.65
N GLU A 56 -4.85 -5.16 -26.32
CA GLU A 56 -4.28 -3.79 -26.32
C GLU A 56 -4.14 -3.21 -24.91
N LYS A 57 -5.02 -3.63 -23.99
CA LYS A 57 -4.96 -3.20 -22.59
C LYS A 57 -3.69 -3.71 -21.90
N ALA A 58 -3.33 -4.98 -22.11
CA ALA A 58 -2.10 -5.55 -21.57
C ALA A 58 -0.84 -4.95 -22.22
N LYS A 59 -0.87 -4.70 -23.53
CA LYS A 59 0.24 -4.02 -24.24
C LYS A 59 0.50 -2.63 -23.65
N LYS A 60 -0.55 -1.81 -23.56
CA LYS A 60 -0.46 -0.47 -22.96
C LYS A 60 0.04 -0.53 -21.51
N TYR A 61 -0.45 -1.47 -20.71
CA TYR A 61 0.02 -1.66 -19.34
C TYR A 61 1.51 -1.98 -19.28
N ARG A 62 2.02 -2.88 -20.14
CA ARG A 62 3.46 -3.19 -20.21
C ARG A 62 4.29 -1.99 -20.62
N GLU A 63 3.85 -1.22 -21.61
CA GLU A 63 4.52 0.01 -22.04
C GLU A 63 4.61 1.02 -20.88
N ASP A 64 3.47 1.31 -20.23
CA ASP A 64 3.41 2.23 -19.09
C ASP A 64 4.28 1.75 -17.91
N ARG A 65 4.30 0.44 -17.65
CA ARG A 65 5.15 -0.18 -16.61
C ARG A 65 6.63 -0.06 -16.96
N ASN A 66 7.03 -0.43 -18.17
CA ASN A 66 8.43 -0.49 -18.59
C ASN A 66 9.07 0.90 -18.73
N VAL A 67 8.27 1.96 -18.92
CA VAL A 67 8.75 3.34 -18.84
C VAL A 67 9.13 3.73 -17.40
N LYS A 68 8.43 3.18 -16.40
CA LYS A 68 8.60 3.54 -14.99
C LYS A 68 9.60 2.65 -14.26
N LEU A 69 9.70 1.38 -14.66
CA LEU A 69 10.46 0.36 -13.95
C LEU A 69 11.75 0.02 -14.71
N PRO A 70 12.92 0.13 -14.06
CA PRO A 70 14.18 -0.27 -14.66
C PRO A 70 14.25 -1.79 -14.75
N TYR A 71 14.87 -2.33 -15.79
CA TYR A 71 15.07 -3.77 -15.92
C TYR A 71 15.91 -4.34 -14.75
N ILE A 72 15.42 -5.43 -14.15
CA ILE A 72 16.09 -6.23 -13.12
C ILE A 72 15.86 -7.70 -13.46
N ASP A 73 16.92 -8.51 -13.41
CA ASP A 73 16.81 -9.97 -13.52
C ASP A 73 16.57 -10.57 -12.12
N PHE A 74 15.29 -10.79 -11.79
CA PHE A 74 14.88 -11.33 -10.50
C PHE A 74 15.27 -12.80 -10.30
N ASN A 75 15.68 -13.52 -11.35
CA ASN A 75 16.16 -14.91 -11.25
C ASN A 75 17.64 -15.00 -10.87
N ASN A 76 18.38 -13.90 -10.97
CA ASN A 76 19.81 -13.86 -10.74
C ASN A 76 20.20 -12.68 -9.84
N LEU A 77 19.48 -12.54 -8.73
CA LEU A 77 19.75 -11.53 -7.73
C LEU A 77 21.00 -11.89 -6.91
N PRO A 78 21.91 -10.94 -6.66
CA PRO A 78 23.04 -11.18 -5.77
C PRO A 78 22.57 -11.32 -4.32
N GLU A 79 23.29 -12.08 -3.50
CA GLU A 79 22.95 -12.27 -2.08
C GLU A 79 22.94 -10.95 -1.29
N ILE A 80 23.82 -10.01 -1.66
CA ILE A 80 23.93 -8.69 -1.07
C ILE A 80 23.63 -7.64 -2.14
N PHE A 81 22.67 -6.77 -1.84
CA PHE A 81 22.29 -5.66 -2.72
C PHE A 81 23.16 -4.44 -2.42
N ASP A 82 23.63 -3.78 -3.47
CA ASP A 82 24.15 -2.44 -3.36
C ASP A 82 23.01 -1.40 -3.34
N ASP A 83 23.34 -0.16 -2.97
CA ASP A 83 22.35 0.93 -2.89
C ASP A 83 21.67 1.18 -4.25
N ILE A 84 22.36 0.98 -5.37
CA ILE A 84 21.81 1.19 -6.72
C ILE A 84 20.73 0.15 -7.03
N LEU A 85 20.97 -1.13 -6.72
CA LEU A 85 20.00 -2.20 -6.90
C LEU A 85 18.82 -2.03 -5.94
N LEU A 86 19.08 -1.62 -4.68
CA LEU A 86 18.03 -1.31 -3.72
C LEU A 86 17.11 -0.19 -4.23
N GLU A 87 17.66 0.93 -4.71
CA GLU A 87 16.87 2.03 -5.29
C GLU A 87 15.99 1.56 -6.45
N LYS A 88 16.51 0.69 -7.32
CA LYS A 88 15.74 0.12 -8.44
C LYS A 88 14.62 -0.80 -7.94
N ILE A 89 14.91 -1.70 -7.00
CA ILE A 89 13.90 -2.60 -6.40
C ILE A 89 12.81 -1.80 -5.68
N MET A 90 13.17 -0.68 -5.04
CA MET A 90 12.20 0.21 -4.38
C MET A 90 11.16 0.78 -5.35
N LEU A 91 11.47 0.92 -6.64
CA LEU A 91 10.48 1.34 -7.64
C LEU A 91 9.40 0.30 -7.87
N TYR A 92 9.74 -0.99 -7.80
CA TYR A 92 8.80 -2.10 -7.90
C TYR A 92 7.91 -2.23 -6.64
N GLN A 93 8.39 -1.77 -5.48
CA GLN A 93 7.63 -1.83 -4.22
C GLN A 93 6.48 -0.79 -4.14
N LYS A 94 6.43 0.19 -5.06
CA LYS A 94 5.45 1.29 -5.04
C LYS A 94 4.05 0.90 -5.53
N ASP A 95 3.95 -0.12 -6.37
CA ASP A 95 2.72 -0.52 -7.04
C ASP A 95 2.32 -1.94 -6.62
N GLY A 96 1.02 -2.16 -6.40
CA GLY A 96 0.53 -3.36 -5.74
C GLY A 96 0.79 -4.64 -6.53
N GLU A 97 0.53 -4.62 -7.83
CA GLU A 97 0.71 -5.76 -8.74
C GLU A 97 2.18 -6.11 -8.91
N THR A 98 3.04 -5.11 -9.14
CA THR A 98 4.48 -5.34 -9.36
C THR A 98 5.21 -5.73 -8.08
N ARG A 99 4.86 -5.13 -6.94
CA ARG A 99 5.36 -5.52 -5.62
C ARG A 99 5.08 -6.99 -5.32
N ARG A 100 3.82 -7.42 -5.49
CA ARG A 100 3.42 -8.81 -5.25
C ARG A 100 4.10 -9.77 -6.22
N ALA A 101 4.26 -9.37 -7.49
CA ALA A 101 4.93 -10.20 -8.48
C ALA A 101 6.41 -10.46 -8.15
N ILE A 102 7.09 -9.54 -7.47
CA ILE A 102 8.50 -9.72 -7.11
C ILE A 102 8.72 -10.28 -5.70
N ASP A 103 7.72 -10.23 -4.81
CA ASP A 103 7.90 -10.64 -3.40
C ASP A 103 8.33 -12.11 -3.28
N ASP A 104 7.81 -12.96 -4.17
CA ASP A 104 8.15 -14.38 -4.22
C ASP A 104 9.54 -14.66 -4.84
N SER A 105 10.09 -13.72 -5.59
CA SER A 105 11.46 -13.81 -6.12
C SER A 105 12.52 -13.38 -5.09
N LEU A 106 12.10 -12.79 -3.97
CA LEU A 106 13.01 -12.27 -2.94
C LEU A 106 13.16 -13.26 -1.79
N SER A 107 14.40 -13.60 -1.44
CA SER A 107 14.71 -14.33 -0.22
C SER A 107 14.38 -13.50 1.03
N GLU A 108 14.21 -14.13 2.19
CA GLU A 108 14.03 -13.41 3.45
C GLU A 108 15.22 -12.47 3.78
N GLN A 109 16.43 -12.83 3.34
CA GLN A 109 17.60 -11.97 3.45
C GLN A 109 17.52 -10.75 2.54
N HIS A 110 17.01 -10.89 1.31
CA HIS A 110 16.72 -9.77 0.42
C HIS A 110 15.66 -8.84 1.02
N LYS A 111 14.57 -9.41 1.55
CA LYS A 111 13.50 -8.64 2.22
C LYS A 111 14.05 -7.86 3.43
N GLY A 112 14.93 -8.47 4.22
CA GLY A 112 15.61 -7.79 5.33
C GLY A 112 16.53 -6.65 4.88
N GLN A 113 17.19 -6.75 3.72
CA GLN A 113 17.99 -5.66 3.16
C GLN A 113 17.12 -4.48 2.72
N ILE A 114 16.00 -4.76 2.03
CA ILE A 114 15.03 -3.75 1.61
C ILE A 114 14.47 -3.01 2.83
N ALA A 115 14.03 -3.73 3.87
CA ALA A 115 13.48 -3.12 5.09
C ALA A 115 14.49 -2.20 5.80
N ARG A 116 15.78 -2.58 5.84
CA ARG A 116 16.84 -1.72 6.40
C ARG A 116 17.05 -0.47 5.56
N PHE A 117 16.99 -0.59 4.24
CA PHE A 117 17.12 0.54 3.33
C PHE A 117 15.92 1.51 3.45
N GLU A 118 14.69 1.00 3.53
CA GLU A 118 13.49 1.79 3.81
C GLU A 118 13.58 2.54 5.14
N SER A 119 14.06 1.86 6.19
CA SER A 119 14.27 2.49 7.50
C SER A 119 15.29 3.62 7.45
N LYS A 120 16.38 3.45 6.69
CA LYS A 120 17.38 4.50 6.46
C LYS A 120 16.75 5.71 5.77
N ILE A 121 16.00 5.50 4.69
CA ILE A 121 15.29 6.59 3.97
C ILE A 121 14.32 7.31 4.91
N PHE A 122 13.53 6.56 5.67
CA PHE A 122 12.55 7.12 6.60
C PHE A 122 13.21 8.01 7.67
N GLU A 123 14.30 7.55 8.28
CA GLU A 123 15.03 8.33 9.29
C GLU A 123 15.70 9.56 8.68
N GLU A 124 16.22 9.48 7.45
CA GLU A 124 16.73 10.65 6.72
C GLU A 124 15.64 11.69 6.43
N GLU A 125 14.45 11.24 5.99
CA GLU A 125 13.29 12.12 5.77
C GLU A 125 12.76 12.73 7.07
N LYS A 126 12.76 11.96 8.15
CA LYS A 126 12.38 12.44 9.49
C LYS A 126 13.37 13.48 10.00
N ALA A 127 14.67 13.27 9.81
CA ALA A 127 15.70 14.25 10.16
C ALA A 127 15.55 15.54 9.34
N LYS A 128 15.29 15.44 8.03
CA LYS A 128 15.00 16.61 7.16
C LYS A 128 13.76 17.36 7.64
N ARG A 129 12.67 16.67 7.97
CA ARG A 129 11.45 17.27 8.54
C ARG A 129 11.73 17.99 9.85
N ARG A 130 12.49 17.38 10.77
CA ARG A 130 12.89 18.01 12.04
C ARG A 130 13.81 19.21 11.86
N ALA A 131 14.66 19.22 10.85
CA ALA A 131 15.50 20.38 10.54
C ALA A 131 14.68 21.59 10.06
N LEU A 132 13.53 21.35 9.41
CA LEU A 132 12.63 22.39 8.91
C LEU A 132 11.62 22.88 9.97
N MET A 133 11.42 22.14 11.06
CA MET A 133 10.52 22.55 12.13
C MET A 133 11.09 23.72 12.95
N THR A 134 10.19 24.65 13.28
CA THR A 134 10.42 25.72 14.25
C THR A 134 10.54 25.16 15.67
N ASP A 135 11.16 25.92 16.57
CA ASP A 135 11.32 25.51 17.98
C ASP A 135 9.97 25.34 18.70
N GLU A 136 8.97 26.13 18.30
CA GLU A 136 7.61 26.03 18.81
C GLU A 136 6.91 24.73 18.36
N GLU A 137 7.12 24.30 17.10
CA GLU A 137 6.60 23.01 16.61
C GLU A 137 7.28 21.83 17.32
N LYS A 138 8.60 21.89 17.51
CA LYS A 138 9.34 20.87 18.27
C LYS A 138 8.87 20.79 19.73
N ARG A 139 8.58 21.94 20.35
CA ARG A 139 8.03 22.01 21.73
C ARG A 139 6.66 21.36 21.80
N ARG A 140 5.75 21.64 20.87
CA ARG A 140 4.42 21.00 20.82
C ARG A 140 4.49 19.50 20.56
N GLU A 141 5.36 19.07 19.65
CA GLU A 141 5.58 17.63 19.40
C GLU A 141 6.08 16.93 20.67
N LYS A 142 7.06 17.53 21.37
CA LYS A 142 7.58 17.01 22.63
C LYS A 142 6.51 16.95 23.73
N GLU A 143 5.77 18.04 23.96
CA GLU A 143 4.70 18.10 24.95
C GLU A 143 3.59 17.07 24.68
N TRP A 144 3.36 16.73 23.41
CA TRP A 144 2.45 15.68 23.02
C TRP A 144 2.99 14.29 23.37
N TRP A 145 4.25 13.99 23.03
CA TRP A 145 4.89 12.72 23.40
C TRP A 145 4.98 12.52 24.92
N ASP A 146 5.36 13.57 25.66
CA ASP A 146 5.45 13.53 27.13
C ASP A 146 4.08 13.20 27.76
N LYS A 147 2.96 13.68 27.18
CA LYS A 147 1.60 13.33 27.62
C LYS A 147 1.22 11.90 27.25
N TYR A 148 1.61 11.44 26.06
CA TYR A 148 1.34 10.08 25.60
C TYR A 148 2.07 9.05 26.46
N ASP A 149 3.36 9.24 26.73
CA ASP A 149 4.17 8.34 27.56
C ASP A 149 3.71 8.31 29.03
N ALA A 150 3.08 9.39 29.50
CA ALA A 150 2.51 9.48 30.83
C ALA A 150 1.10 8.87 30.97
N ASP A 151 0.45 8.50 29.86
CA ASP A 151 -0.87 7.84 29.89
C ASP A 151 -0.71 6.38 30.35
N PRO A 152 -1.34 5.95 31.46
CA PRO A 152 -1.29 4.57 31.92
C PRO A 152 -2.09 3.60 31.03
N THR A 153 -2.91 4.11 30.10
CA THR A 153 -3.72 3.35 29.15
C THR A 153 -3.61 3.95 27.74
N PRO A 154 -2.40 4.00 27.17
CA PRO A 154 -2.20 4.69 25.90
C PRO A 154 -2.99 3.94 24.81
N ARG A 155 -3.95 4.62 24.18
CA ARG A 155 -4.69 4.04 23.06
C ARG A 155 -3.72 3.85 21.90
N PHE A 156 -3.69 2.65 21.33
CA PHE A 156 -2.86 2.33 20.17
C PHE A 156 -3.39 3.11 18.96
N MET A 157 -2.72 4.18 18.57
CA MET A 157 -3.10 5.03 17.44
C MET A 157 -2.24 4.65 16.24
N GLY A 158 -2.80 3.88 15.31
CA GLY A 158 -2.16 3.61 14.02
C GLY A 158 -1.98 4.92 13.22
N ASN A 159 -0.83 5.04 12.53
CA ASN A 159 -0.41 6.17 11.68
C ASN A 159 -0.42 7.57 12.36
N VAL A 160 0.70 7.85 13.01
CA VAL A 160 1.07 9.11 13.68
C VAL A 160 0.88 10.32 12.76
N GLY A 161 -0.13 11.13 13.03
CA GLY A 161 -0.42 12.39 12.32
C GLY A 161 -1.84 12.47 11.74
N GLU A 162 -2.58 11.37 11.72
CA GLU A 162 -4.01 11.41 11.43
C GLU A 162 -4.79 11.95 12.65
N PRO A 163 -5.74 12.86 12.42
CA PRO A 163 -6.62 13.37 13.47
C PRO A 163 -7.36 12.24 14.19
N ASP A 164 -7.41 12.35 15.51
CA ASP A 164 -7.94 11.39 16.48
C ASP A 164 -9.47 11.22 16.45
N THR A 165 -10.16 12.14 15.77
CA THR A 165 -11.61 12.09 15.57
C THR A 165 -11.96 12.51 14.16
N VAL A 166 -13.12 12.04 13.67
CA VAL A 166 -13.70 12.48 12.40
C VAL A 166 -13.84 14.02 12.36
N THR A 167 -14.20 14.63 13.48
CA THR A 167 -14.29 16.09 13.61
C THR A 167 -12.92 16.75 13.44
N SER A 168 -11.88 16.25 14.13
CA SER A 168 -10.50 16.70 13.96
C SER A 168 -10.03 16.53 12.50
N TYR A 169 -10.51 15.49 11.81
CA TYR A 169 -10.20 15.22 10.41
C TYR A 169 -10.81 16.22 9.45
N ILE A 170 -12.09 16.53 9.63
CA ILE A 170 -12.78 17.56 8.86
C ILE A 170 -12.17 18.94 9.11
N ILE A 171 -11.81 19.27 10.35
CA ILE A 171 -11.14 20.55 10.68
C ILE A 171 -9.78 20.67 9.97
N LYS A 172 -8.99 19.59 9.99
CA LYS A 172 -7.62 19.61 9.45
C LYS A 172 -7.59 19.58 7.92
N TYR A 173 -8.47 18.81 7.29
CA TYR A 173 -8.41 18.54 5.86
C TYR A 173 -9.59 19.11 5.05
N GLY A 174 -10.65 19.60 5.70
CA GLY A 174 -11.84 20.16 5.04
C GLY A 174 -12.65 19.13 4.24
N VAL A 175 -12.47 17.84 4.51
CA VAL A 175 -13.09 16.74 3.75
C VAL A 175 -13.60 15.63 4.67
N ASN A 176 -14.61 14.89 4.19
CA ASN A 176 -15.15 13.71 4.84
C ASN A 176 -14.10 12.56 4.82
N PRO A 177 -13.78 11.92 5.96
CA PRO A 177 -12.78 10.86 5.99
C PRO A 177 -13.17 9.61 5.18
N LEU A 178 -14.47 9.33 5.02
CA LEU A 178 -14.98 8.17 4.29
C LEU A 178 -14.97 8.39 2.78
N THR A 179 -15.47 9.54 2.32
CA THR A 179 -15.69 9.80 0.89
C THR A 179 -14.61 10.67 0.25
N ARG A 180 -13.79 11.36 1.06
CA ARG A 180 -12.78 12.35 0.65
C ARG A 180 -13.34 13.58 -0.07
N GLU A 181 -14.66 13.78 -0.03
CA GLU A 181 -15.33 14.95 -0.58
C GLU A 181 -15.29 16.14 0.39
N PRO A 182 -15.35 17.40 -0.10
CA PRO A 182 -15.43 18.59 0.75
C PRO A 182 -16.59 18.50 1.75
N GLU A 183 -16.31 18.77 3.02
CA GLU A 183 -17.29 18.58 4.09
C GLU A 183 -17.03 19.55 5.24
N THR A 184 -18.11 19.99 5.92
CA THR A 184 -18.03 20.75 7.19
C THR A 184 -18.56 19.92 8.35
N ILE A 185 -18.24 20.33 9.59
CA ILE A 185 -18.70 19.62 10.79
C ILE A 185 -20.23 19.62 10.85
N GLU A 186 -20.86 20.73 10.50
CA GLU A 186 -22.32 20.87 10.51
C GLU A 186 -22.97 19.90 9.52
N SER A 187 -22.53 19.92 8.25
CA SER A 187 -23.05 19.05 7.20
C SER A 187 -22.74 17.56 7.45
N PHE A 188 -21.60 17.25 8.08
CA PHE A 188 -21.28 15.88 8.49
C PHE A 188 -22.22 15.39 9.60
N ASN A 189 -22.44 16.21 10.63
CA ASN A 189 -23.32 15.87 11.75
C ASN A 189 -24.81 15.80 11.35
N GLU A 190 -25.21 16.37 10.22
CA GLU A 190 -26.56 16.16 9.66
C GLU A 190 -26.72 14.75 9.08
N LYS A 191 -25.66 14.19 8.49
CA LYS A 191 -25.67 12.91 7.78
C LYS A 191 -25.25 11.72 8.65
N TYR A 192 -24.43 11.95 9.67
CA TYR A 192 -23.81 10.91 10.48
C TYR A 192 -23.92 11.18 11.98
N THR A 193 -23.94 10.12 12.77
CA THR A 193 -23.70 10.12 14.22
C THR A 193 -22.40 9.39 14.51
N ILE A 194 -21.64 9.81 15.51
CA ILE A 194 -20.47 9.07 15.97
C ILE A 194 -20.92 8.01 16.98
N ASP A 195 -20.58 6.73 16.73
CA ASP A 195 -20.78 5.66 17.69
C ASP A 195 -19.91 5.92 18.94
N PRO A 196 -20.50 6.05 20.15
CA PRO A 196 -19.74 6.34 21.35
C PRO A 196 -18.82 5.20 21.80
N GLN A 197 -19.01 3.97 21.30
CA GLN A 197 -18.19 2.80 21.63
C GLN A 197 -16.98 2.67 20.71
N THR A 198 -17.15 2.89 19.40
CA THR A 198 -16.07 2.69 18.42
C THR A 198 -15.43 3.99 17.95
N GLY A 199 -16.12 5.12 18.06
CA GLY A 199 -15.69 6.40 17.49
C GLY A 199 -15.94 6.52 15.99
N ASP A 200 -16.58 5.52 15.38
CA ASP A 200 -16.83 5.49 13.95
C ASP A 200 -18.09 6.29 13.57
N PRO A 201 -18.10 6.94 12.39
CA PRO A 201 -19.29 7.59 11.88
C PRO A 201 -20.30 6.59 11.30
N VAL A 202 -21.49 6.57 11.88
CA VAL A 202 -22.66 5.79 11.45
C VAL A 202 -23.65 6.71 10.73
N PRO A 203 -24.11 6.38 9.51
CA PRO A 203 -25.12 7.16 8.83
C PRO A 203 -26.38 7.30 9.69
N LYS A 204 -26.87 8.53 9.83
CA LYS A 204 -28.25 8.77 10.27
C LYS A 204 -29.13 8.35 9.10
N GLU A 205 -29.54 7.09 9.05
CA GLU A 205 -30.51 6.63 8.06
C GLU A 205 -31.68 7.63 8.03
N LYS A 206 -31.86 8.31 6.88
CA LYS A 206 -33.12 9.00 6.63
C LYS A 206 -34.14 7.90 6.38
N ASN A 207 -34.90 7.54 7.41
CA ASN A 207 -36.20 6.94 7.21
C ASN A 207 -37.10 7.97 6.52
N GLU A 208 -37.02 8.03 5.20
CA GLU A 208 -38.07 8.52 4.29
C GLU A 208 -38.20 7.56 3.11
#